data_AF-A0A2N0WRZ0-F1
#
_entry.id   AF-A0A2N0WRZ0-F1
#
_cell.length_a   1.000
_cell.length_b   1.000
_cell.length_c   1.000
_cell.angle_alpha   90.00
_cell.angle_beta   90.00
_cell.angle_gamma   90.00
#
_symmetry.space_group_name_H-M   'P 1'
#
loop_
_entity.id
_entity.type
_entity.pdbx_description
1 polymer ?
#
loop_
_entity_poly.entity_id
_entity_poly.type
_entity_poly.pdbx_seq_one_letter_code
_entity_poly.pdbx_strand_id
1 'polypeptide(L)'
;MNNLAKNYLSLVMLIAISTLVLWSSTAQSIERKYNDQGEKTFTYTQEFIFHHQKYQNVILSDFITESIDINNGPDTQLVHFLSAILADDFEWWLSLWSIETQQDWTQKLAINKAQRTFHYWKGRFNKNTVAQLQDFIVLGQRVLIGVELKNSASEYYLLPFTLENNRWRIDQPFMDSLLYKKLKNNIIKS
;
A
#
# COMPACT_ATOMS: atom_id res chain seq x y z
N MET A 1 32.13 70.99 7.56
CA MET A 1 31.75 69.68 6.98
C MET A 1 30.48 69.19 7.67
N ASN A 2 29.30 69.02 7.08
CA ASN A 2 28.62 69.62 5.94
C ASN A 2 27.11 69.45 6.24
N ASN A 3 26.47 70.45 6.85
CA ASN A 3 25.02 70.41 7.14
C ASN A 3 24.16 70.30 5.88
N LEU A 4 24.71 70.73 4.74
CA LEU A 4 24.10 70.57 3.42
C LEU A 4 23.93 69.09 3.05
N ALA A 5 24.94 68.24 3.27
CA ALA A 5 24.89 66.82 2.91
C ALA A 5 23.82 66.05 3.71
N LYS A 6 23.59 66.41 4.98
CA LYS A 6 22.53 65.82 5.81
C LYS A 6 21.13 66.24 5.34
N ASN A 7 20.97 67.49 4.90
CA ASN A 7 19.69 67.98 4.37
C ASN A 7 19.32 67.35 3.03
N TYR A 8 20.30 67.10 2.15
CA TYR A 8 20.05 66.38 0.88
C TYR A 8 19.70 64.91 1.12
N LEU A 9 20.35 64.22 2.06
CA LEU A 9 20.02 62.83 2.38
C LEU A 9 18.61 62.67 2.97
N SER A 10 18.20 63.62 3.82
CA SER A 10 16.86 63.67 4.41
C SER A 10 15.78 63.94 3.36
N LEU A 11 16.04 64.88 2.43
CA LEU A 11 15.11 65.20 1.33
C LEU A 11 14.95 64.02 0.36
N VAL A 12 16.04 63.35 0.01
CA VAL A 12 16.01 62.16 -0.87
C VAL A 12 15.26 61.00 -0.20
N MET A 13 15.44 60.80 1.11
CA MET A 13 14.66 59.79 1.85
C MET A 13 13.17 60.15 1.91
N LEU A 14 12.82 61.43 2.12
CA LEU A 14 11.42 61.86 2.17
C LEU A 14 10.71 61.67 0.81
N ILE A 15 11.42 61.94 -0.29
CA ILE A 15 10.93 61.69 -1.66
C ILE A 15 10.76 60.18 -1.91
N ALA A 16 11.73 59.36 -1.53
CA ALA A 16 11.65 57.91 -1.70
C ALA A 16 10.47 57.30 -0.91
N ILE A 17 10.25 57.75 0.32
CA ILE A 17 9.15 57.28 1.18
C ILE A 17 7.80 57.75 0.61
N SER A 18 7.69 58.99 0.12
CA SER A 18 6.46 59.48 -0.49
C SER A 18 6.14 58.80 -1.82
N THR A 19 7.14 58.41 -2.62
CA THR A 19 6.90 57.58 -3.82
C THR A 19 6.47 56.15 -3.50
N LEU A 20 6.96 55.55 -2.41
CA LEU A 20 6.55 54.21 -1.96
C LEU A 20 5.11 54.18 -1.43
N VAL A 21 4.67 55.24 -0.75
CA VAL A 21 3.29 55.33 -0.25
C VAL A 21 2.29 55.56 -1.39
N LEU A 22 2.66 56.31 -2.43
CA LEU A 22 1.78 56.57 -3.58
C LEU A 22 1.57 55.36 -4.51
N TRP A 23 2.46 54.36 -4.49
CA TRP A 23 2.28 53.10 -5.25
C TRP A 23 1.37 52.09 -4.55
N SER A 24 1.00 52.33 -3.28
CA SER A 24 0.19 51.39 -2.50
C SER A 24 -1.33 51.57 -2.65
N SER A 25 -1.78 52.60 -3.37
CA SER A 25 -3.22 52.96 -3.48
C SER A 25 -3.93 52.48 -4.74
N THR A 26 -3.29 51.66 -5.59
CA THR A 26 -3.98 51.00 -6.72
C THR A 26 -3.86 49.47 -6.66
N ALA A 27 -4.04 48.89 -5.48
CA ALA A 27 -4.55 47.53 -5.40
C ALA A 27 -6.09 47.60 -5.54
N GLN A 28 -6.58 47.82 -6.76
CA GLN A 28 -7.96 47.49 -7.05
C GLN A 28 -8.09 45.98 -6.81
N SER A 29 -8.74 45.60 -5.72
CA SER A 29 -9.26 44.25 -5.55
C SER A 29 -10.25 44.05 -6.68
N ILE A 30 -9.77 43.51 -7.79
CA ILE A 30 -10.63 42.86 -8.76
C ILE A 30 -11.18 41.66 -7.98
N GLU A 31 -12.33 41.84 -7.34
CA GLU A 31 -13.20 40.71 -7.04
C GLU A 31 -13.51 40.09 -8.40
N ARG A 32 -12.67 39.13 -8.80
CA ARG A 32 -13.07 38.15 -9.79
C ARG A 32 -14.25 37.45 -9.12
N LYS A 33 -15.47 37.86 -9.48
CA LYS A 33 -16.65 37.01 -9.30
C LYS A 33 -16.27 35.68 -9.91
N TYR A 34 -15.96 34.71 -9.05
CA TYR A 34 -15.67 33.37 -9.47
C TYR A 34 -16.99 32.86 -10.04
N ASN A 35 -17.12 32.91 -11.37
CA ASN A 35 -18.26 32.35 -12.04
C ASN A 35 -18.04 30.84 -12.01
N ASP A 36 -18.66 30.17 -11.05
CA ASP A 36 -18.53 28.73 -10.86
C ASP A 36 -19.14 28.02 -12.07
N GLN A 37 -18.30 27.66 -13.03
CA GLN A 37 -18.68 26.91 -14.21
C GLN A 37 -18.80 25.42 -13.84
N GLY A 38 -19.81 25.08 -13.03
CA GLY A 38 -20.20 23.71 -12.70
C GLY A 38 -19.17 22.89 -11.90
N GLU A 39 -19.56 21.67 -11.52
CA GLU A 39 -18.66 20.72 -10.87
C GLU A 39 -17.43 20.44 -11.76
N LYS A 40 -16.29 21.01 -11.38
CA LYS A 40 -14.99 20.61 -11.93
C LYS A 40 -14.61 19.28 -11.30
N THR A 41 -14.92 18.20 -12.00
CA THR A 41 -14.45 16.86 -11.65
C THR A 41 -12.96 16.76 -11.93
N PHE A 42 -12.15 16.76 -10.87
CA PHE A 42 -10.73 16.46 -10.98
C PHE A 42 -10.56 14.96 -11.10
N THR A 43 -10.06 14.49 -12.25
CA THR A 43 -9.64 13.09 -12.39
C THR A 43 -8.17 13.00 -12.03
N TYR A 44 -7.86 12.39 -10.89
CA TYR A 44 -6.49 12.01 -10.54
C TYR A 44 -6.16 10.67 -11.20
N THR A 45 -5.28 10.69 -12.19
CA THR A 45 -4.77 9.48 -12.85
C THR A 45 -3.46 9.09 -12.19
N GLN A 46 -3.45 7.97 -11.48
CA GLN A 46 -2.24 7.40 -10.90
C GLN A 46 -1.75 6.24 -11.77
N GLU A 47 -0.59 6.41 -12.39
CA GLU A 47 0.10 5.35 -13.13
C GLU A 47 1.01 4.59 -12.16
N PHE A 48 0.92 3.26 -12.17
CA PHE A 48 1.75 2.39 -11.35
C PHE A 48 2.63 1.55 -12.25
N ILE A 49 3.95 1.64 -12.06
CA ILE A 49 4.92 0.73 -12.65
C ILE A 49 5.03 -0.49 -11.74
N PHE A 50 4.87 -1.69 -12.30
CA PHE A 50 5.13 -2.94 -11.61
C PHE A 50 6.07 -3.81 -12.42
N HIS A 51 6.85 -4.64 -11.73
CA HIS A 51 7.70 -5.65 -12.34
C HIS A 51 7.08 -7.01 -12.09
N HIS A 52 6.87 -7.80 -13.14
CA HIS A 52 6.27 -9.13 -13.07
C HIS A 52 7.28 -10.17 -13.55
N GLN A 53 7.53 -11.16 -12.69
CA GLN A 53 8.34 -12.33 -12.97
C GLN A 53 7.48 -13.59 -12.76
N LYS A 54 7.74 -14.64 -13.54
CA LYS A 54 7.09 -15.95 -13.38
C LYS A 54 8.08 -16.95 -12.80
N TYR A 55 7.63 -17.72 -11.82
CA TYR A 55 8.41 -18.85 -11.29
C TYR A 55 8.44 -19.98 -12.31
N GLN A 56 9.59 -20.65 -12.41
CA GLN A 56 9.74 -21.81 -13.28
C GLN A 56 9.58 -23.10 -12.47
N ASN A 57 8.39 -23.70 -12.53
CA ASN A 57 8.09 -25.01 -11.93
C ASN A 57 8.45 -25.13 -10.43
N VAL A 58 8.19 -24.09 -9.64
CA VAL A 58 8.50 -24.11 -8.20
C VAL A 58 7.33 -24.70 -7.42
N ILE A 59 7.50 -25.93 -6.94
CA ILE A 59 6.55 -26.62 -6.06
C ILE A 59 7.03 -26.47 -4.63
N LEU A 60 6.15 -26.01 -3.74
CA LEU A 60 6.42 -25.95 -2.31
C LEU A 60 6.29 -27.36 -1.73
N SER A 61 7.40 -27.87 -1.19
CA SER A 61 7.51 -29.22 -0.65
C SER A 61 7.96 -29.23 0.82
N ASP A 62 8.78 -28.27 1.21
CA ASP A 62 9.25 -28.12 2.58
C ASP A 62 8.36 -27.16 3.37
N PHE A 63 7.67 -27.70 4.38
CA PHE A 63 6.86 -26.92 5.31
C PHE A 63 7.46 -26.94 6.71
N ILE A 64 7.29 -25.82 7.41
CA ILE A 64 7.89 -25.59 8.71
C ILE A 64 6.95 -26.16 9.79
N THR A 65 7.52 -26.80 10.79
CA THR A 65 6.74 -27.48 11.84
C THR A 65 6.36 -26.59 13.01
N GLU A 66 7.02 -25.44 13.17
CA GLU A 66 6.82 -24.52 14.29
C GLU A 66 6.92 -23.05 13.86
N SER A 67 6.34 -22.16 14.66
CA SER A 67 6.45 -20.72 14.44
C SER A 67 7.88 -20.27 14.66
N ILE A 68 8.50 -19.77 13.59
CA ILE A 68 9.86 -19.24 13.60
C ILE A 68 9.80 -17.75 13.31
N ASP A 69 10.41 -16.96 14.21
CA ASP A 69 10.46 -15.52 14.09
C ASP A 69 11.67 -15.05 13.26
N ILE A 70 11.61 -15.30 11.95
CA ILE A 70 12.66 -14.88 11.00
C ILE A 70 12.05 -14.06 9.86
N ASN A 71 12.70 -12.94 9.55
CA ASN A 71 12.44 -12.20 8.33
C ASN A 71 13.11 -12.88 7.14
N ASN A 72 12.43 -13.88 6.60
CA ASN A 72 12.73 -14.40 5.29
C ASN A 72 11.81 -13.73 4.27
N GLY A 73 12.23 -13.72 3.00
CA GLY A 73 11.54 -13.01 1.92
C GLY A 73 10.03 -13.31 1.82
N PRO A 74 9.29 -12.54 1.01
CA PRO A 74 7.84 -12.66 0.93
C PRO A 74 7.38 -14.07 0.48
N ASP A 75 8.20 -14.76 -0.32
CA ASP A 75 8.02 -16.16 -0.73
C ASP A 75 8.13 -17.12 0.44
N THR A 76 9.09 -16.90 1.32
CA THR A 76 9.22 -17.68 2.55
C THR A 76 8.06 -17.40 3.49
N GLN A 77 7.58 -16.15 3.59
CA GLN A 77 6.38 -15.88 4.39
C GLN A 77 5.13 -16.58 3.86
N LEU A 78 5.02 -16.80 2.55
CA LEU A 78 3.97 -17.65 2.00
C LEU A 78 4.12 -19.11 2.48
N VAL A 79 5.34 -19.63 2.54
CA VAL A 79 5.61 -20.96 3.12
C VAL A 79 5.20 -20.99 4.59
N HIS A 80 5.55 -19.99 5.39
CA HIS A 80 5.11 -19.89 6.80
C HIS A 80 3.58 -19.84 6.91
N PHE A 81 2.91 -19.10 6.04
CA PHE A 81 1.45 -19.00 6.01
C PHE A 81 0.77 -20.35 5.77
N LEU A 82 1.26 -21.09 4.77
CA LEU A 82 0.78 -22.42 4.46
C LEU A 82 1.15 -23.44 5.55
N SER A 83 2.34 -23.30 6.15
CA SER A 83 2.80 -24.12 7.27
C SER A 83 1.89 -23.98 8.49
N ALA A 84 1.53 -22.76 8.87
CA ALA A 84 0.62 -22.50 9.98
C ALA A 84 -0.76 -23.15 9.78
N ILE A 85 -1.25 -23.18 8.53
CA ILE A 85 -2.50 -23.88 8.18
C ILE A 85 -2.36 -25.40 8.36
N LEU A 86 -1.24 -26.00 7.92
CA LEU A 86 -0.99 -27.44 8.08
C LEU A 86 -0.78 -27.87 9.53
N ALA A 87 -0.17 -26.99 10.33
CA ALA A 87 0.03 -27.17 11.77
C ALA A 87 -1.27 -26.97 12.57
N ASP A 88 -2.34 -26.47 11.93
CA ASP A 88 -3.57 -26.04 12.59
C ASP A 88 -3.34 -24.99 13.70
N ASP A 89 -2.35 -24.11 13.49
CA ASP A 89 -1.95 -23.09 14.45
C ASP A 89 -2.54 -21.73 14.06
N PHE A 90 -3.67 -21.40 14.68
CA PHE A 90 -4.40 -20.16 14.42
C PHE A 90 -3.61 -18.91 14.83
N GLU A 91 -2.90 -18.94 15.96
CA GLU A 91 -2.17 -17.77 16.47
C GLU A 91 -0.94 -17.49 15.60
N TRP A 92 -0.21 -18.53 15.21
CA TRP A 92 0.86 -18.40 14.23
C TRP A 92 0.32 -17.84 12.92
N TRP A 93 -0.77 -18.40 12.39
CA TRP A 93 -1.38 -17.92 11.15
C TRP A 93 -1.82 -16.45 11.26
N LEU A 94 -2.44 -16.05 12.37
CA LEU A 94 -2.88 -14.68 12.62
C LEU A 94 -1.69 -13.71 12.65
N SER A 95 -0.57 -14.13 13.24
CA SER A 95 0.64 -13.32 13.37
C SER A 95 1.31 -12.98 12.04
N LEU A 96 0.97 -13.65 10.94
CA LEU A 96 1.54 -13.42 9.59
C LEU A 96 0.82 -12.31 8.82
N TRP A 97 -0.34 -11.87 9.30
CA TRP A 97 -1.07 -10.75 8.71
C TRP A 97 -0.48 -9.40 9.15
N SER A 98 -0.75 -8.34 8.38
CA SER A 98 -0.35 -6.97 8.73
C SER A 98 -0.93 -6.55 10.08
N ILE A 99 -0.27 -5.61 10.76
CA ILE A 99 -0.74 -5.09 12.05
C ILE A 99 -2.15 -4.50 11.92
N GLU A 100 -2.40 -3.76 10.83
CA GLU A 100 -3.71 -3.20 10.52
C GLU A 100 -4.78 -4.31 10.38
N THR A 101 -4.46 -5.42 9.72
CA THR A 101 -5.37 -6.56 9.58
C THR A 101 -5.68 -7.19 10.93
N GLN A 102 -4.67 -7.39 11.77
CA GLN A 102 -4.83 -7.95 13.11
C GLN A 102 -5.75 -7.04 13.95
N GLN A 103 -5.50 -5.73 13.93
CA GLN A 103 -6.33 -4.74 14.63
C GLN A 103 -7.77 -4.72 14.11
N ASP A 104 -7.98 -4.73 12.79
CA ASP A 104 -9.33 -4.81 12.18
C ASP A 104 -10.10 -6.04 12.68
N TRP A 105 -9.43 -7.18 12.78
CA TRP A 105 -10.06 -8.43 13.20
C TRP A 105 -10.32 -8.46 14.70
N THR A 106 -9.42 -7.92 15.52
CA THR A 106 -9.64 -7.74 16.96
C THR A 106 -10.80 -6.79 17.24
N GLN A 107 -10.99 -5.75 16.44
CA GLN A 107 -12.15 -4.86 16.59
C GLN A 107 -13.46 -5.53 16.13
N LYS A 108 -13.37 -6.49 15.20
CA LYS A 108 -14.50 -7.26 14.64
C LYS A 108 -14.73 -8.61 15.34
N LEU A 109 -14.36 -8.73 16.62
CA LEU A 109 -14.50 -9.96 17.43
C LEU A 109 -15.92 -10.54 17.40
N ALA A 110 -16.96 -9.69 17.44
CA ALA A 110 -18.36 -10.14 17.38
C ALA A 110 -18.70 -10.98 16.13
N ILE A 111 -17.88 -10.88 15.07
CA ILE A 111 -18.10 -11.55 13.80
C ILE A 111 -17.09 -12.69 13.56
N ASN A 112 -16.19 -13.00 14.51
CA ASN A 112 -15.17 -14.06 14.39
C ASN A 112 -14.44 -14.07 13.03
N LYS A 113 -14.15 -12.87 12.47
CA LYS A 113 -13.66 -12.72 11.10
C LYS A 113 -12.36 -13.50 10.88
N ALA A 114 -11.39 -13.38 11.80
CA ALA A 114 -10.13 -14.09 11.75
C ALA A 114 -10.32 -15.62 11.68
N GLN A 115 -11.12 -16.18 12.58
CA GLN A 115 -11.39 -17.62 12.62
C GLN A 115 -12.07 -18.12 11.35
N ARG A 116 -13.02 -17.38 10.79
CA ARG A 116 -13.65 -17.78 9.52
C ARG A 116 -12.68 -17.75 8.36
N THR A 117 -11.82 -16.73 8.29
CA THR A 117 -10.78 -16.66 7.26
C THR A 117 -9.78 -17.81 7.43
N PHE A 118 -9.39 -18.16 8.66
CA PHE A 118 -8.54 -19.33 8.89
C PHE A 118 -9.18 -20.63 8.43
N HIS A 119 -10.45 -20.88 8.80
CA HIS A 119 -11.19 -22.06 8.33
C HIS A 119 -11.38 -22.08 6.81
N TYR A 120 -11.59 -20.92 6.18
CA TYR A 120 -11.66 -20.78 4.72
C TYR A 120 -10.38 -21.29 4.05
N TRP A 121 -9.21 -20.98 4.62
CA TRP A 121 -7.91 -21.45 4.12
C TRP A 121 -7.66 -22.93 4.42
N LYS A 122 -8.02 -23.43 5.62
CA LYS A 122 -7.96 -24.87 5.94
C LYS A 122 -8.79 -25.73 4.97
N GLY A 123 -9.92 -25.21 4.50
CA GLY A 123 -10.76 -25.90 3.51
C GLY A 123 -10.09 -26.07 2.13
N ARG A 124 -9.04 -25.29 1.83
CA ARG A 124 -8.36 -25.25 0.52
C ARG A 124 -6.98 -25.87 0.56
N PHE A 125 -6.27 -25.65 1.65
CA PHE A 125 -4.92 -26.13 1.82
C PHE A 125 -4.86 -27.16 2.95
N ASN A 126 -4.46 -28.37 2.59
CA ASN A 126 -4.22 -29.48 3.51
C ASN A 126 -3.09 -30.35 2.97
N LYS A 127 -2.78 -31.46 3.65
CA LYS A 127 -1.67 -32.36 3.32
C LYS A 127 -1.73 -32.99 1.91
N ASN A 128 -2.90 -32.97 1.28
CA ASN A 128 -3.10 -33.49 -0.08
C ASN A 128 -3.09 -32.38 -1.15
N THR A 129 -2.98 -31.11 -0.75
CA THR A 129 -2.93 -29.99 -1.67
C THR A 129 -1.49 -29.70 -2.07
N VAL A 130 -1.23 -29.64 -3.39
CA VAL A 130 0.06 -29.20 -3.92
C VAL A 130 0.02 -27.68 -4.12
N ALA A 131 0.97 -26.95 -3.54
CA ALA A 131 1.11 -25.51 -3.75
C ALA A 131 2.26 -25.23 -4.74
N GLN A 132 1.95 -24.51 -5.82
CA GLN A 132 2.91 -24.13 -6.86
C GLN A 132 3.01 -22.61 -6.98
N LEU A 133 4.21 -22.05 -6.87
CA LEU A 133 4.41 -20.62 -7.11
C LEU A 133 4.33 -20.33 -8.62
N GLN A 134 3.63 -19.26 -8.97
CA GLN A 134 3.37 -18.85 -10.35
C GLN A 134 3.94 -17.47 -10.64
N ASP A 135 3.61 -16.48 -9.82
CA ASP A 135 3.92 -15.07 -10.09
C ASP A 135 4.68 -14.42 -8.93
N PHE A 136 5.62 -13.56 -9.26
CA PHE A 136 6.29 -12.64 -8.34
C PHE A 136 6.19 -11.23 -8.90
N ILE A 137 5.42 -10.37 -8.22
CA ILE A 137 5.11 -9.03 -8.72
C ILE A 137 5.58 -8.00 -7.71
N VAL A 138 6.48 -7.12 -8.11
CA VAL A 138 6.94 -5.99 -7.30
C VAL A 138 6.14 -4.74 -7.68
N LEU A 139 5.48 -4.13 -6.69
CA LEU A 139 4.65 -2.94 -6.84
C LEU A 139 4.94 -1.95 -5.70
N GLY A 140 5.75 -0.94 -5.97
CA GLY A 140 6.17 0.01 -4.94
C GLY A 140 6.87 -0.72 -3.78
N GLN A 141 6.33 -0.59 -2.57
CA GLN A 141 6.86 -1.26 -1.36
C GLN A 141 6.19 -2.62 -1.08
N ARG A 142 5.38 -3.13 -2.02
CA ARG A 142 4.67 -4.40 -1.89
C ARG A 142 5.22 -5.43 -2.85
N VAL A 143 5.14 -6.69 -2.44
CA VAL A 143 5.38 -7.84 -3.31
C VAL A 143 4.12 -8.68 -3.32
N LEU A 144 3.59 -9.01 -4.50
CA LEU A 144 2.47 -9.92 -4.64
C LEU A 144 3.01 -11.26 -5.13
N ILE A 145 2.61 -12.35 -4.47
CA ILE A 145 3.00 -13.71 -4.85
C ILE A 145 1.77 -14.47 -5.29
N GLY A 146 1.82 -14.93 -6.55
CA GLY A 146 0.83 -15.83 -7.14
C GLY A 146 1.14 -17.27 -6.75
N VAL A 147 0.16 -17.96 -6.17
CA VAL A 147 0.23 -19.37 -5.82
C VAL A 147 -0.98 -20.09 -6.37
N GLU A 148 -0.73 -21.21 -7.05
CA GLU A 148 -1.75 -22.13 -7.51
C GLU A 148 -1.82 -23.30 -6.54
N LEU A 149 -3.01 -23.52 -5.98
CA LEU A 149 -3.30 -24.64 -5.09
C LEU A 149 -4.02 -25.72 -5.90
N LYS A 150 -3.37 -26.88 -6.03
CA LYS A 150 -3.86 -28.03 -6.78
C LYS A 150 -4.33 -29.11 -5.80
N ASN A 151 -5.63 -29.32 -5.73
CA ASN A 151 -6.24 -30.47 -5.09
C ASN A 151 -7.23 -31.12 -6.08
N SER A 152 -8.50 -31.29 -5.74
CA SER A 152 -9.53 -31.79 -6.68
C SER A 152 -9.83 -30.80 -7.81
N ALA A 153 -9.62 -29.51 -7.56
CA ALA A 153 -9.65 -28.45 -8.55
C ALA A 153 -8.41 -27.56 -8.37
N SER A 154 -8.00 -26.87 -9.43
CA SER A 154 -6.93 -25.88 -9.35
C SER A 154 -7.49 -24.50 -9.04
N GLU A 155 -6.98 -23.85 -8.00
CA GLU A 155 -7.38 -22.52 -7.58
C GLU A 155 -6.16 -21.58 -7.48
N TYR A 156 -6.27 -20.39 -8.06
CA TYR A 156 -5.21 -19.39 -8.04
C TYR A 156 -5.46 -18.29 -7.00
N TYR A 157 -4.42 -17.98 -6.23
CA TYR A 157 -4.41 -16.94 -5.22
C TYR A 157 -3.23 -15.98 -5.46
N LEU A 158 -3.48 -14.68 -5.38
CA LEU A 158 -2.46 -13.65 -5.45
C LEU A 158 -2.40 -12.93 -4.10
N LEU A 159 -1.35 -13.17 -3.32
CA LEU A 159 -1.25 -12.65 -1.95
C LEU A 159 -0.28 -11.45 -1.93
N PRO A 160 -0.74 -10.25 -1.53
CA PRO A 160 0.12 -9.10 -1.33
C PRO A 160 0.82 -9.17 0.03
N PHE A 161 2.12 -8.91 -0.01
CA PHE A 161 3.00 -8.78 1.14
C PHE A 161 3.50 -7.35 1.24
N THR A 162 3.49 -6.81 2.46
CA THR A 162 4.07 -5.52 2.82
C THR A 162 5.17 -5.73 3.85
N LEU A 163 6.21 -4.88 3.82
CA LEU A 163 7.29 -4.94 4.79
C LEU A 163 6.96 -4.03 5.98
N GLU A 164 6.66 -4.63 7.13
CA GLU A 164 6.31 -3.95 8.37
C GLU A 164 7.25 -4.39 9.49
N ASN A 165 7.91 -3.43 10.15
CA ASN A 165 8.85 -3.71 11.25
C ASN A 165 9.90 -4.78 10.89
N ASN A 166 10.48 -4.65 9.69
CA ASN A 166 11.42 -5.62 9.13
C ASN A 166 10.85 -7.04 9.00
N ARG A 167 9.54 -7.21 8.78
CA ARG A 167 8.91 -8.50 8.48
C ARG A 167 7.93 -8.36 7.34
N TRP A 168 8.00 -9.29 6.41
CA TRP A 168 6.98 -9.41 5.37
C TRP A 168 5.67 -9.92 5.99
N ARG A 169 4.56 -9.25 5.72
CA ARG A 169 3.24 -9.56 6.27
C ARG A 169 2.19 -9.50 5.18
N ILE A 170 1.16 -10.33 5.28
CA ILE A 170 0.06 -10.35 4.31
C ILE A 170 -0.84 -9.13 4.55
N ASP A 171 -1.04 -8.33 3.50
CA ASP A 171 -1.75 -7.04 3.56
C ASP A 171 -3.21 -7.21 3.07
N GLN A 172 -4.14 -7.52 3.99
CA GLN A 172 -5.56 -7.62 3.64
C GLN A 172 -6.15 -6.29 3.16
N PRO A 173 -5.91 -5.13 3.80
CA PRO A 173 -6.41 -3.84 3.32
C PRO A 173 -6.07 -3.59 1.84
N PHE A 174 -4.87 -3.95 1.42
CA PHE A 174 -4.50 -3.83 0.01
C PHE A 174 -5.26 -4.80 -0.90
N MET A 175 -5.59 -6.03 -0.45
CA MET A 175 -6.45 -6.94 -1.22
C MET A 175 -7.83 -6.35 -1.51
N ASP A 176 -8.34 -5.49 -0.64
CA ASP A 176 -9.65 -4.85 -0.81
C ASP A 176 -9.60 -3.65 -1.78
N SER A 177 -8.39 -3.15 -2.10
CA SER A 177 -8.18 -1.99 -2.97
C SER A 177 -8.59 -2.23 -4.43
N LEU A 178 -8.97 -1.14 -5.11
CA LEU A 178 -9.25 -1.16 -6.55
C LEU A 178 -8.03 -1.57 -7.38
N LEU A 179 -6.84 -1.15 -6.97
CA LEU A 179 -5.59 -1.47 -7.66
C LEU A 179 -5.32 -2.97 -7.65
N TYR A 180 -5.41 -3.61 -6.48
CA TYR A 180 -5.26 -5.06 -6.37
C TYR A 180 -6.27 -5.81 -7.24
N LYS A 181 -7.55 -5.42 -7.21
CA LYS A 181 -8.61 -6.04 -8.02
C LYS A 181 -8.32 -5.93 -9.52
N LYS A 182 -7.85 -4.77 -9.98
CA LYS A 182 -7.43 -4.56 -11.38
C LYS A 182 -6.22 -5.44 -11.75
N LEU A 183 -5.19 -5.47 -10.90
CA LEU A 183 -3.99 -6.28 -11.12
C LEU A 183 -4.32 -7.77 -11.19
N LYS A 184 -5.06 -8.29 -10.19
CA LYS A 184 -5.47 -9.70 -10.15
C LYS A 184 -6.25 -10.11 -11.40
N ASN A 185 -7.16 -9.27 -11.88
CA ASN A 185 -7.91 -9.54 -13.11
C ASN A 185 -7.03 -9.55 -14.36
N ASN A 186 -6.01 -8.69 -14.43
CA ASN A 186 -5.09 -8.66 -15.55
C ASN A 186 -4.20 -9.91 -15.58
N ILE A 187 -3.69 -10.34 -14.42
CA ILE A 187 -2.83 -11.52 -14.29
C ILE A 187 -3.60 -12.82 -14.58
N ILE A 188 -4.85 -12.96 -14.08
CA ILE A 188 -5.66 -14.16 -14.34
C ILE A 188 -6.05 -14.29 -15.82
N LYS A 189 -6.15 -13.18 -16.55
CA LYS A 189 -6.51 -13.18 -17.98
C LYS A 189 -5.33 -13.37 -18.93
N SER A 190 -4.10 -13.25 -18.44
CA SER A 190 -2.85 -13.33 -19.23
C SER A 190 -2.24 -14.73 -19.21
#